data_AF-A0A2D5MU14-F1
#
_entry.id   AF-A0A2D5MU14-F1
#
_cell.length_a   1.000
_cell.length_b   1.000
_cell.length_c   1.000
_cell.angle_alpha   90.00
_cell.angle_beta   90.00
_cell.angle_gamma   90.00
#
_symmetry.space_group_name_H-M   'P 1'
#
loop_
_entity.id
_entity.type
_entity.pdbx_description
1 polymer ?
#
loop_
_entity_poly.entity_id
_entity_poly.type
_entity_poly.pdbx_seq_one_letter_code
_entity_poly.pdbx_strand_id
1 'polypeptide(L)'
;MATLPKWTDERTDELTNFVGDESPVSQATVADAAEQLETTTRSVSSKLRKMGFDVELASAKSTRAFSETQESTLAAFVSDNSGEYT
;
A
#
# COMPACT_ATOMS: atom_id res chain seq x y z
N MET A 1 11.47 -5.31 19.53
CA MET A 1 11.37 -5.34 18.05
C MET A 1 11.09 -6.77 17.65
N ALA A 2 9.89 -7.07 17.16
CA ALA A 2 9.60 -8.39 16.60
C ALA A 2 10.34 -8.50 15.25
N THR A 3 11.11 -9.57 15.06
CA THR A 3 11.78 -9.86 13.79
C THR A 3 10.76 -10.42 12.82
N LEU A 4 10.66 -9.86 11.62
CA LEU A 4 9.77 -10.38 10.58
C LEU A 4 10.10 -11.86 10.29
N PRO A 5 9.09 -12.72 10.15
CA PRO A 5 9.31 -14.13 9.82
C PRO A 5 10.02 -14.28 8.48
N LYS A 6 10.95 -15.22 8.40
CA LYS A 6 11.68 -15.52 7.17
C LYS A 6 10.75 -16.18 6.15
N TRP A 7 10.89 -15.82 4.87
CA TRP A 7 10.21 -16.52 3.78
C TRP A 7 10.85 -17.90 3.57
N THR A 8 10.19 -18.93 4.08
CA THR A 8 10.47 -20.34 3.77
C THR A 8 9.70 -20.77 2.51
N ASP A 9 10.02 -21.94 1.98
CA ASP A 9 9.30 -22.49 0.82
C ASP A 9 7.83 -22.73 1.17
N GLU A 10 7.53 -23.34 2.32
CA GLU A 10 6.17 -23.57 2.82
C GLU A 10 5.33 -22.28 2.88
N ARG A 11 5.87 -21.19 3.45
CA ARG A 11 5.17 -19.90 3.52
C ARG A 11 5.06 -19.22 2.15
N THR A 12 6.00 -19.52 1.26
CA THR A 12 5.93 -19.04 -0.13
C THR A 12 4.82 -19.75 -0.87
N ASP A 13 4.71 -21.07 -0.71
CA ASP A 13 3.64 -21.89 -1.29
C ASP A 13 2.27 -21.46 -0.74
N GLU A 14 2.17 -21.24 0.57
CA GLU A 14 0.95 -20.70 1.21
C GLU A 14 0.55 -19.34 0.61
N LEU A 15 1.51 -18.42 0.45
CA LEU A 15 1.26 -17.12 -0.19
C LEU A 15 0.80 -17.28 -1.65
N THR A 16 1.43 -18.14 -2.44
CA THR A 16 1.03 -18.35 -3.84
C THR A 16 -0.33 -19.02 -3.96
N ASN A 17 -0.65 -19.96 -3.07
CA ASN A 17 -1.97 -20.60 -3.03
C ASN A 17 -3.06 -19.61 -2.59
N PHE A 18 -2.74 -18.71 -1.66
CA PHE A 18 -3.65 -17.67 -1.20
C PHE A 18 -4.00 -16.67 -2.31
N VAL A 19 -2.99 -16.20 -3.03
CA VAL A 19 -3.15 -15.25 -4.14
C VAL A 19 -3.75 -15.91 -5.39
N GLY A 20 -3.46 -17.20 -5.60
CA GLY A 20 -3.92 -17.94 -6.77
C GLY A 20 -3.45 -17.30 -8.08
N ASP A 21 -4.36 -17.24 -9.05
CA ASP A 21 -4.12 -16.66 -10.38
C ASP A 21 -4.55 -15.18 -10.50
N GLU A 22 -4.75 -14.48 -9.37
CA GLU A 22 -5.14 -13.07 -9.37
C GLU A 22 -4.07 -12.20 -10.05
N SER A 23 -4.47 -11.40 -11.05
CA SER A 23 -3.58 -10.48 -11.77
C SER A 23 -4.33 -9.24 -12.25
N PRO A 24 -3.97 -8.03 -11.80
CA PRO A 24 -2.97 -7.74 -10.75
C PRO A 24 -3.48 -8.14 -9.36
N VAL A 25 -2.58 -8.56 -8.47
CA VAL A 25 -2.89 -8.83 -7.05
C VAL A 25 -3.28 -7.53 -6.37
N SER A 26 -4.51 -7.46 -5.87
CA SER A 26 -5.07 -6.25 -5.26
C SER A 26 -4.42 -5.90 -3.93
N GLN A 27 -4.50 -4.62 -3.55
CA GLN A 27 -4.05 -4.17 -2.22
C GLN A 27 -4.83 -4.83 -1.06
N ALA A 28 -6.07 -5.26 -1.30
CA ALA A 28 -6.88 -5.98 -0.31
C ALA A 28 -6.32 -7.40 -0.10
N THR A 29 -6.10 -8.15 -1.18
CA THR A 29 -5.50 -9.49 -1.12
C THR A 29 -4.12 -9.46 -0.42
N VAL A 30 -3.30 -8.45 -0.70
CA VAL A 30 -2.01 -8.25 -0.01
C VAL A 30 -2.18 -8.00 1.49
N ALA A 31 -3.21 -7.27 1.90
CA ALA A 31 -3.50 -7.00 3.31
C ALA A 31 -3.93 -8.27 4.04
N ASP A 32 -4.87 -9.01 3.46
CA ASP A 32 -5.38 -10.26 4.03
C ASP A 32 -4.27 -11.31 4.15
N ALA A 33 -3.44 -11.45 3.12
CA ALA A 33 -2.28 -12.35 3.16
C ALA A 33 -1.27 -11.95 4.25
N ALA A 34 -1.07 -10.65 4.48
CA ALA A 34 -0.15 -10.18 5.51
C ALA A 34 -0.66 -10.49 6.91
N GLU A 35 -1.97 -10.36 7.14
CA GLU A 35 -2.63 -10.75 8.39
C GLU A 35 -2.53 -12.26 8.62
N GLN A 36 -2.90 -13.07 7.62
CA GLN A 36 -2.87 -14.53 7.74
C GLN A 36 -1.47 -15.08 7.97
N LEU A 37 -0.46 -14.54 7.28
CA LEU A 37 0.92 -14.97 7.41
C LEU A 37 1.65 -14.30 8.57
N GLU A 38 0.99 -13.45 9.36
CA GLU A 38 1.58 -12.70 10.47
C GLU A 38 2.84 -11.92 10.05
N THR A 39 2.75 -11.20 8.93
CA THR A 39 3.83 -10.37 8.39
C THR A 39 3.31 -8.99 7.98
N THR A 40 4.09 -8.23 7.20
CA THR A 40 3.69 -6.89 6.75
C THR A 40 3.29 -6.89 5.29
N THR A 41 2.32 -6.03 4.93
CA THR A 41 1.89 -5.80 3.54
C THR A 41 3.05 -5.45 2.61
N ARG A 42 4.01 -4.68 3.11
CA ARG A 42 5.26 -4.34 2.41
C ARG A 42 6.13 -5.58 2.13
N SER A 43 6.24 -6.50 3.09
CA SER A 43 6.99 -7.75 2.92
C SER A 43 6.33 -8.66 1.88
N VAL A 44 5.00 -8.83 1.97
CA VAL A 44 4.20 -9.61 1.01
C VAL A 44 4.33 -9.04 -0.40
N SER A 45 4.10 -7.73 -0.58
CA SER A 45 4.23 -7.05 -1.87
C SER A 45 5.61 -7.25 -2.49
N SER A 46 6.67 -7.12 -1.67
CA SER A 46 8.06 -7.32 -2.11
C SER A 46 8.30 -8.77 -2.56
N LYS A 47 7.80 -9.74 -1.79
CA LYS A 47 7.93 -11.17 -2.10
C LYS A 47 7.18 -11.53 -3.39
N LEU A 48 5.92 -11.10 -3.55
CA LEU A 48 5.12 -11.32 -4.76
C LEU A 48 5.80 -10.76 -6.01
N ARG A 49 6.26 -9.50 -5.96
CA ARG A 49 6.97 -8.87 -7.08
C ARG A 49 8.27 -9.59 -7.42
N LYS A 50 9.02 -10.07 -6.42
CA LYS A 50 10.23 -10.86 -6.63
C LYS A 50 9.94 -12.21 -7.30
N MET A 51 8.75 -12.76 -7.09
CA MET A 51 8.28 -13.99 -7.76
C MET A 51 7.66 -13.73 -9.14
N GLY A 52 7.52 -12.47 -9.57
CA GLY A 52 6.99 -12.11 -10.88
C GLY A 52 5.49 -11.85 -10.94
N PHE A 53 4.80 -11.80 -9.80
CA PHE A 53 3.40 -11.39 -9.76
C PHE A 53 3.28 -9.88 -10.03
N ASP A 54 2.24 -9.49 -10.78
CA ASP A 54 1.84 -8.09 -10.86
C ASP A 54 1.05 -7.73 -9.59
N VAL A 55 1.43 -6.65 -8.93
CA VAL A 55 0.84 -6.22 -7.66
C VAL A 55 0.41 -4.78 -7.80
N GLU A 56 -0.87 -4.53 -7.57
CA GLU A 56 -1.48 -3.20 -7.63
C GLU A 56 -0.62 -2.19 -6.87
N LEU A 57 -0.40 -1.01 -7.44
CA LEU A 57 0.33 0.05 -6.76
C LEU A 57 -0.51 0.59 -5.60
N ALA A 58 0.06 0.67 -4.40
CA ALA A 58 -0.60 1.30 -3.25
C ALA A 58 -1.03 2.76 -3.56
N SER A 59 -0.28 3.45 -4.42
CA SER A 59 -0.61 4.80 -4.89
C SER A 59 -1.79 4.86 -5.86
N ALA A 60 -2.22 3.74 -6.45
CA ALA A 60 -3.39 3.71 -7.33
C ALA A 60 -4.68 4.11 -6.58
N LYS A 61 -4.73 3.86 -5.26
CA LYS A 61 -5.82 4.33 -4.37
C LYS A 61 -5.64 5.76 -3.86
N SER A 62 -4.52 6.43 -4.14
CA SER A 62 -4.33 7.83 -3.76
C SER A 62 -5.20 8.73 -4.63
N THR A 63 -6.50 8.72 -4.34
CA THR A 63 -7.42 9.76 -4.77
C THR A 63 -6.96 11.08 -4.18
N ARG A 64 -7.10 12.15 -4.96
CA ARG A 64 -6.72 13.51 -4.59
C ARG A 64 -7.24 13.82 -3.18
N ALA A 65 -6.33 14.11 -2.24
CA ALA A 65 -6.67 14.26 -0.82
C ALA A 65 -7.57 15.48 -0.56
N PHE A 66 -7.54 16.46 -1.46
CA PHE A 66 -8.37 17.66 -1.41
C PHE A 66 -9.19 17.79 -2.70
N SER A 67 -10.43 18.22 -2.55
CA SER A 67 -11.22 18.68 -3.70
C SER A 67 -10.67 20.00 -4.24
N GLU A 68 -10.98 20.33 -5.49
CA GLU A 68 -10.57 21.60 -6.10
C GLU A 68 -11.02 22.82 -5.28
N THR A 69 -12.21 22.74 -4.66
CA THR A 69 -12.73 23.76 -3.76
C THR A 69 -11.91 23.87 -2.46
N GLN A 70 -11.47 22.74 -1.90
CA GLN A 70 -10.61 22.74 -0.71
C GLN A 70 -9.22 23.30 -1.02
N GLU A 71 -8.64 22.96 -2.16
CA GLU A 71 -7.36 23.52 -2.64
C GLU A 71 -7.47 25.05 -2.83
N SER A 72 -8.55 25.53 -3.45
CA SER A 72 -8.80 26.97 -3.64
C SER A 72 -8.97 27.71 -2.31
N THR A 73 -9.69 27.11 -1.36
CA THR A 73 -9.88 27.70 -0.02
C THR A 73 -8.56 27.79 0.74
N LEU A 74 -7.74 26.74 0.67
CA LEU A 74 -6.43 26.71 1.32
C LEU A 74 -5.48 27.73 0.68
N ALA A 75 -5.48 27.85 -0.65
CA ALA A 75 -4.65 28.81 -1.37
C ALA A 75 -5.02 30.27 -1.03
N ALA A 76 -6.32 30.57 -0.93
CA ALA A 76 -6.80 31.88 -0.49
C ALA A 76 -6.36 32.15 0.95
N PHE A 77 -6.57 31.22 1.88
CA PHE A 77 -6.14 31.37 3.27
C PHE A 77 -4.63 31.63 3.40
N VAL A 78 -3.78 30.87 2.71
CA VAL A 78 -2.33 31.09 2.76
C VAL A 78 -1.94 32.45 2.17
N SER A 79 -2.60 32.87 1.09
CA SER A 79 -2.32 34.16 0.44
C SER A 79 -2.77 35.34 1.30
N ASP A 80 -3.97 35.23 1.90
CA ASP A 80 -4.58 36.27 2.72
C ASP A 80 -3.84 36.47 4.05
N ASN A 81 -3.19 35.41 4.57
CA ASN A 81 -2.42 35.44 5.81
C ASN A 81 -0.89 35.47 5.55
N SER A 82 -0.49 35.83 4.33
CA SER A 82 0.92 35.88 3.93
C SER A 82 1.70 36.90 4.78
N GLY A 83 2.71 36.44 5.50
CA GLY A 83 3.56 37.28 6.36
C GLY A 83 2.98 37.56 7.76
N GLU A 84 1.81 36.99 8.10
CA GLU A 84 1.21 37.11 9.43
C GLU A 84 1.63 35.96 10.36
N TYR A 85 1.92 34.78 9.80
CA TYR A 85 2.30 33.56 10.54
C TYR A 85 3.63 32.93 10.09
N THR A 86 4.40 33.64 9.28
CA THR A 86 5.73 33.24 8.77
C THR A 86 6.68 34.42 8.88
#